data_AF-A0A1A9AGP6-F1
#
_entry.id   AF-A0A1A9AGP6-F1
#
_cell.length_a   1.000
_cell.length_b   1.000
_cell.length_c   1.000
_cell.angle_alpha   90.00
_cell.angle_beta   90.00
_cell.angle_gamma   90.00
#
_symmetry.space_group_name_H-M   'P 1'
#
loop_
_entity.id
_entity.type
_entity.pdbx_description
1 polymer ?
#
loop_
_entity_poly.entity_id
_entity_poly.type
_entity_poly.pdbx_seq_one_letter_code
_entity_poly.pdbx_strand_id
1 'polypeptide(L)'
;MLTKFRYYYIHFVCRRYLSVSYSVSKMADHQGYTIHTRDIPIGVFLDMIEGDIKKLIHTYGHRNCGLRYEDVCKQIQTIITTKKTIISRPMDDHGRGKLNSEWSTKKNVFLKKLFEEEGFIYMCSPFFFFE
;
A
#
# COMPACT_ATOMS: atom_id res chain seq x y z
N MET A 1 -5.91 -16.54 -29.52
CA MET A 1 -5.73 -17.63 -28.53
C MET A 1 -4.24 -17.90 -28.22
N LEU A 2 -3.42 -16.84 -28.03
CA LEU A 2 -1.96 -16.96 -27.83
C LEU A 2 -1.41 -16.08 -26.68
N THR A 3 -2.26 -15.33 -25.97
CA THR A 3 -1.86 -14.49 -24.83
C THR A 3 -1.89 -15.22 -23.48
N LYS A 4 -2.51 -16.40 -23.41
CA LYS A 4 -2.72 -17.15 -22.16
C LYS A 4 -1.56 -18.11 -21.80
N PHE A 5 -0.71 -18.48 -22.77
CA PHE A 5 0.36 -19.47 -22.56
C PHE A 5 1.65 -18.91 -21.96
N ARG A 6 1.89 -17.60 -22.05
CA ARG A 6 3.11 -16.98 -21.51
C ARG A 6 3.08 -16.74 -20.00
N TYR A 7 1.88 -16.74 -19.41
CA TYR A 7 1.67 -16.53 -17.97
C TYR A 7 1.95 -17.76 -17.10
N TYR A 8 1.90 -18.97 -17.65
CA TYR A 8 2.06 -20.19 -16.85
C TYR A 8 3.52 -20.60 -16.62
N TYR A 9 4.45 -20.22 -17.50
CA TYR A 9 5.85 -20.67 -17.40
C TYR A 9 6.67 -19.92 -16.34
N ILE A 10 6.25 -18.71 -15.96
CA ILE A 10 6.93 -17.87 -14.94
C ILE A 10 6.49 -18.27 -13.52
N HIS A 11 5.31 -18.90 -13.37
CA HIS A 11 4.72 -19.24 -12.07
C HIS A 11 5.44 -20.39 -11.35
N PHE A 12 6.12 -21.28 -12.07
CA PHE A 12 6.67 -22.52 -11.50
C PHE A 12 8.04 -22.38 -10.81
N VAL A 13 8.78 -21.29 -11.02
CA VAL A 13 10.18 -21.15 -10.54
C VAL A 13 10.28 -20.43 -9.19
N CYS A 14 9.22 -19.76 -8.73
CA CYS A 14 9.30 -18.83 -7.59
C CYS A 14 8.75 -19.39 -6.25
N ARG A 15 8.76 -20.72 -6.05
CA ARG A 15 8.28 -21.32 -4.79
C ARG A 15 9.42 -21.89 -3.96
N ARG A 16 10.25 -21.02 -3.39
CA ARG A 16 11.01 -21.27 -2.14
C ARG A 16 11.80 -20.01 -1.79
N TYR A 17 11.39 -19.32 -0.73
CA TYR A 17 12.19 -19.15 0.49
C TYR A 17 11.39 -18.27 1.46
N LEU A 18 10.94 -18.90 2.54
CA LEU A 18 10.29 -18.25 3.67
C LEU A 18 11.36 -18.01 4.74
N SER A 19 11.66 -16.76 5.08
CA SER A 19 12.32 -16.44 6.35
C SER A 19 11.69 -15.18 6.91
N VAL A 20 10.79 -15.38 7.87
CA VAL A 20 10.13 -14.35 8.65
C VAL A 20 11.12 -13.85 9.70
N SER A 21 11.44 -12.56 9.68
CA SER A 21 12.05 -11.86 10.81
C SER A 21 11.21 -10.60 11.04
N TYR A 22 10.42 -10.59 12.11
CA TYR A 22 9.69 -9.41 12.54
C TYR A 22 10.53 -8.65 13.58
N SER A 23 10.56 -7.33 13.47
CA SER A 23 10.99 -6.43 14.55
C SER A 23 9.92 -5.36 14.73
N VAL A 24 9.47 -5.21 15.99
CA VAL A 24 8.34 -4.40 16.43
C VAL A 24 8.79 -2.99 16.83
N SER A 25 8.08 -2.01 16.26
CA SER A 25 7.72 -0.65 16.69
C SER A 25 8.79 0.38 17.10
N LYS A 26 8.82 1.50 16.36
CA LYS A 26 9.01 2.84 16.94
C LYS A 26 7.66 3.56 16.96
N MET A 27 7.23 3.95 18.16
CA MET A 27 6.09 4.83 18.40
C MET A 27 6.60 6.26 18.18
N ALA A 28 6.03 6.99 17.21
CA ALA A 28 6.32 8.40 17.01
C ALA A 28 5.30 9.24 17.80
N ASP A 29 5.78 10.01 18.78
CA ASP A 29 4.99 10.95 19.56
C ASP A 29 4.44 12.07 18.67
N HIS A 30 3.19 11.95 18.20
CA HIS A 30 2.48 13.04 17.52
C HIS A 30 1.77 13.91 18.56
N GLN A 31 2.51 14.79 19.23
CA GLN A 31 1.91 15.87 20.03
C GLN A 31 1.48 17.01 19.11
N GLY A 32 0.17 17.09 18.87
CA GLY A 32 -0.48 18.21 18.19
C GLY A 32 -1.97 18.19 18.51
N TYR A 33 -2.34 18.70 19.69
CA TYR A 33 -3.74 18.83 20.08
C TYR A 33 -4.40 19.95 19.26
N THR A 34 -4.99 19.57 18.13
CA THR A 34 -5.93 20.42 17.39
C THR A 34 -7.32 20.34 18.02
N ILE A 35 -7.95 21.50 18.18
CA ILE A 35 -9.33 21.74 18.65
C ILE A 35 -10.44 20.95 17.93
N HIS A 36 -10.11 20.19 16.88
CA HIS A 36 -10.95 19.17 16.25
C HIS A 36 -10.51 17.79 16.72
N THR A 37 -11.06 17.32 17.85
CA THR A 37 -10.78 15.99 18.44
C THR A 37 -11.13 14.79 17.56
N ARG A 38 -11.73 15.02 16.38
CA ARG A 38 -12.12 14.01 15.39
C ARG A 38 -11.30 14.08 14.09
N ASP A 39 -10.41 15.06 13.94
CA ASP A 39 -9.48 15.11 12.83
C ASP A 39 -8.28 14.21 13.14
N ILE A 40 -8.08 13.15 12.36
CA ILE A 40 -6.86 12.33 12.45
C ILE A 40 -5.88 12.81 11.39
N PRO A 41 -4.63 13.14 11.76
CA PRO A 41 -3.63 13.56 10.79
C PRO A 41 -3.36 12.43 9.79
N ILE A 42 -3.22 12.78 8.50
CA ILE A 42 -2.93 11.81 7.44
C ILE A 42 -1.70 10.94 7.72
N GLY A 43 -0.71 11.45 8.48
CA GLY A 43 0.48 10.70 8.88
C GLY A 43 0.13 9.38 9.58
N VAL A 44 -0.84 9.39 10.50
CA VAL A 44 -1.29 8.18 11.20
C VAL A 44 -1.89 7.16 10.23
N PHE A 45 -2.61 7.63 9.20
CA PHE A 45 -3.13 6.74 8.17
C PHE A 45 -2.01 6.15 7.29
N LEU A 46 -1.02 6.97 6.91
CA LEU A 46 0.12 6.52 6.10
C LEU A 46 0.96 5.48 6.85
N ASP A 47 1.28 5.73 8.11
CA ASP A 47 2.04 4.81 8.97
C ASP A 47 1.29 3.48 9.15
N MET A 48 -0.05 3.53 9.26
CA MET A 48 -0.90 2.34 9.40
C MET A 48 -0.87 1.43 8.16
N ILE A 49 -0.71 1.99 6.96
CA ILE A 49 -0.69 1.20 5.71
C ILE A 49 0.73 0.88 5.23
N GLU A 50 1.74 1.65 5.61
CA GLU A 50 3.11 1.50 5.12
C GLU A 50 3.66 0.08 5.37
N GLY A 51 3.58 -0.39 6.61
CA GLY A 51 4.07 -1.71 6.99
C GLY A 51 3.35 -2.86 6.28
N ASP A 52 2.02 -2.75 6.12
CA ASP A 52 1.20 -3.74 5.43
C ASP A 52 1.56 -3.82 3.94
N ILE A 53 1.80 -2.68 3.29
CA ILE A 53 2.19 -2.61 1.87
C ILE A 53 3.62 -3.12 1.68
N LYS A 54 4.58 -2.73 2.53
CA LYS A 54 5.96 -3.26 2.47
C LYS A 54 5.97 -4.78 2.61
N LYS A 55 5.23 -5.31 3.59
CA LYS A 55 5.06 -6.76 3.77
C LYS A 55 4.49 -7.45 2.53
N LEU A 56 3.50 -6.83 1.88
CA LEU A 56 2.91 -7.34 0.65
C LEU A 56 3.95 -7.38 -0.48
N ILE A 57 4.72 -6.30 -0.68
CA ILE A 57 5.79 -6.25 -1.67
C ILE A 57 6.86 -7.29 -1.38
N HIS A 58 7.27 -7.51 -0.13
CA HIS A 58 8.21 -8.59 0.20
C HIS A 58 7.65 -9.99 -0.04
N THR A 59 6.34 -10.18 0.11
CA THR A 59 5.68 -11.48 -0.09
C THR A 59 5.56 -11.84 -1.56
N TYR A 60 5.31 -10.86 -2.42
CA TYR A 60 5.02 -11.07 -3.84
C TYR A 60 6.11 -10.54 -4.80
N GLY A 61 7.05 -9.77 -4.27
CA GLY A 61 8.16 -9.17 -4.99
C GLY A 61 9.40 -10.02 -4.85
N HIS A 62 9.82 -10.58 -5.97
CA HIS A 62 11.08 -11.29 -6.07
C HIS A 62 12.04 -10.45 -6.92
N ARG A 63 13.18 -10.04 -6.36
CA ARG A 63 14.18 -9.20 -7.04
C ARG A 63 14.58 -9.73 -8.43
N ASN A 64 14.51 -11.05 -8.63
CA ASN A 64 14.89 -11.71 -9.89
C ASN A 64 13.71 -12.11 -10.79
N CYS A 65 12.47 -12.13 -10.27
CA CYS A 65 11.29 -12.60 -11.01
C CYS A 65 10.24 -11.51 -11.23
N GLY A 66 10.42 -10.33 -10.62
CA GLY A 66 9.50 -9.21 -10.72
C GLY A 66 8.36 -9.27 -9.70
N LEU A 67 7.39 -8.38 -9.88
CA LEU A 67 6.21 -8.23 -9.04
C LEU A 67 4.97 -8.52 -9.87
N ARG A 68 4.02 -9.32 -9.36
CA ARG A 68 2.71 -9.51 -10.01
C ARG A 68 1.83 -8.28 -9.75
N TYR A 69 2.05 -7.22 -10.53
CA TYR A 69 1.38 -5.92 -10.33
C TYR A 69 -0.14 -6.02 -10.22
N GLU A 70 -0.81 -6.80 -11.07
CA GLU A 70 -2.28 -6.91 -11.00
C GLU A 70 -2.77 -7.38 -9.62
N ASP A 71 -2.17 -8.43 -9.08
CA ASP A 71 -2.55 -9.01 -7.78
C ASP A 71 -2.09 -8.12 -6.61
N VAL A 72 -0.90 -7.53 -6.72
CA VAL A 72 -0.36 -6.64 -5.68
C VAL A 72 -1.17 -5.35 -5.61
N CYS A 73 -1.49 -4.73 -6.75
CA CYS A 73 -2.26 -3.48 -6.79
C CYS A 73 -3.69 -3.69 -6.26
N LYS A 74 -4.34 -4.82 -6.59
CA LYS A 74 -5.64 -5.18 -6.00
C LYS A 74 -5.57 -5.31 -4.49
N GLN A 75 -4.56 -6.02 -3.97
CA GLN A 75 -4.39 -6.20 -2.53
C GLN A 75 -4.05 -4.89 -1.81
N ILE A 76 -3.22 -4.03 -2.39
CA ILE A 76 -2.95 -2.68 -1.88
C ILE A 76 -4.24 -1.87 -1.78
N GLN A 77 -5.06 -1.90 -2.84
CA GLN A 77 -6.35 -1.20 -2.83
C GLN A 77 -7.26 -1.73 -1.72
N THR A 78 -7.30 -3.05 -1.50
CA THR A 78 -8.05 -3.66 -0.40
C THR A 78 -7.54 -3.17 0.96
N ILE A 79 -6.22 -3.24 1.22
CA ILE A 79 -5.60 -2.78 2.47
C ILE A 79 -5.98 -1.32 2.74
N ILE A 80 -5.78 -0.44 1.75
CA ILE A 80 -6.08 0.99 1.87
C ILE A 80 -7.56 1.21 2.19
N THR A 81 -8.47 0.55 1.47
CA THR A 81 -9.92 0.70 1.67
C THR A 81 -10.37 0.21 3.04
N THR A 82 -9.86 -0.94 3.48
CA THR A 82 -10.18 -1.52 4.79
C THR A 82 -9.66 -0.64 5.93
N LYS A 83 -8.38 -0.25 5.90
CA LYS A 83 -7.77 0.60 6.95
C LYS A 83 -8.39 1.98 6.99
N LYS A 84 -8.72 2.55 5.83
CA LYS A 84 -9.41 3.84 5.72
C LYS A 84 -10.81 3.78 6.33
N THR A 85 -11.54 2.69 6.11
CA THR A 85 -12.84 2.47 6.78
C THR A 85 -12.67 2.37 8.29
N ILE A 86 -11.64 1.68 8.78
CA ILE A 86 -11.40 1.54 10.23
C ILE A 86 -11.05 2.88 10.87
N ILE A 87 -10.11 3.64 10.30
CA ILE A 87 -9.65 4.91 10.87
C ILE A 87 -10.71 6.01 10.78
N SER A 88 -11.65 5.92 9.83
CA SER A 88 -12.71 6.92 9.65
C SER A 88 -13.96 6.71 10.52
N ARG A 89 -14.11 5.55 11.17
CA ARG A 89 -15.24 5.24 12.08
C ARG A 89 -15.47 6.28 13.18
N PRO A 90 -14.44 6.75 13.91
CA PRO A 90 -14.63 7.75 14.96
C PRO A 90 -14.73 9.20 14.44
N MET A 91 -14.49 9.43 13.14
CA MET A 91 -14.49 10.78 12.55
C MET A 91 -15.92 11.29 12.30
N ASP A 92 -16.08 12.61 12.23
CA ASP A 92 -17.27 13.24 11.65
C ASP A 92 -17.10 13.45 10.13
N ASP A 93 -18.10 14.06 9.49
CA ASP A 93 -18.07 14.30 8.04
C ASP A 93 -16.91 15.22 7.62
N HIS A 94 -16.57 16.20 8.47
CA HIS A 94 -15.44 17.10 8.24
C HIS A 94 -14.11 16.33 8.24
N GLY A 95 -13.85 15.56 9.30
CA GLY A 95 -12.62 14.77 9.42
C GLY A 95 -12.48 13.74 8.29
N ARG A 96 -13.59 13.08 7.90
CA ARG A 96 -13.61 12.19 6.73
C ARG A 96 -13.28 12.92 5.43
N GLY A 97 -13.88 14.08 5.21
CA GLY A 97 -13.65 14.91 4.02
C GLY A 97 -12.18 15.34 3.92
N LYS A 98 -11.60 15.81 5.02
CA LYS A 98 -10.20 16.19 5.12
C LYS A 98 -9.26 15.03 4.84
N LEU A 99 -9.46 13.87 5.50
CA LEU A 99 -8.66 12.67 5.27
C LEU A 99 -8.73 12.21 3.80
N ASN A 100 -9.93 12.25 3.20
CA ASN A 100 -10.14 11.88 1.80
C ASN A 100 -9.35 12.79 0.84
N SER A 101 -9.39 14.10 1.08
CA SER A 101 -8.70 15.11 0.29
C SER A 101 -7.18 14.99 0.43
N GLU A 102 -6.67 14.92 1.66
CA GLU A 102 -5.23 14.77 1.90
C GLU A 102 -4.69 13.45 1.31
N TRP A 103 -5.45 12.37 1.44
CA TRP A 103 -5.11 11.09 0.83
C TRP A 103 -5.06 11.17 -0.69
N SER A 104 -6.05 11.77 -1.36
CA SER A 104 -6.07 11.83 -2.83
C SER A 104 -4.87 12.60 -3.39
N THR A 105 -4.44 13.67 -2.71
CA THR A 105 -3.25 14.44 -3.07
C THR A 105 -1.95 13.67 -2.80
N LYS A 106 -1.84 12.97 -1.66
CA LYS A 106 -0.57 12.32 -1.23
C LYS A 106 -0.40 10.90 -1.74
N LYS A 107 -1.48 10.20 -2.11
CA LYS A 107 -1.49 8.76 -2.47
C LYS A 107 -0.38 8.38 -3.46
N ASN A 108 -0.29 9.08 -4.59
CA ASN A 108 0.64 8.70 -5.65
C ASN A 108 2.10 8.92 -5.23
N VAL A 109 2.38 10.02 -4.53
CA VAL A 109 3.73 10.33 -4.03
C VAL A 109 4.16 9.30 -2.99
N PHE A 110 3.26 8.99 -2.04
CA PHE A 110 3.50 8.00 -0.99
C PHE A 110 3.77 6.61 -1.57
N LEU A 111 2.88 6.10 -2.42
CA LEU A 111 3.04 4.76 -3.01
C LEU A 111 4.27 4.69 -3.94
N LYS A 112 4.55 5.74 -4.71
CA LYS A 112 5.75 5.80 -5.55
C LYS A 112 7.02 5.66 -4.72
N LYS A 113 7.15 6.46 -3.66
CA LYS A 113 8.31 6.42 -2.76
C LYS A 113 8.45 5.05 -2.09
N LEU A 114 7.35 4.46 -1.63
CA LEU A 114 7.34 3.15 -0.98
C LEU A 114 7.84 2.04 -1.93
N PHE A 115 7.38 2.03 -3.18
CA PHE A 115 7.87 1.07 -4.17
C PHE A 115 9.35 1.30 -4.52
N GLU A 116 9.77 2.56 -4.69
CA GLU A 116 11.17 2.91 -4.98
C GLU A 116 12.13 2.48 -3.85
N GLU A 117 11.73 2.66 -2.59
CA GLU A 117 12.49 2.18 -1.41
C GLU A 117 12.68 0.66 -1.41
N GLU A 118 11.66 -0.08 -1.85
CA GLU A 118 11.71 -1.54 -1.98
C GLU A 118 12.40 -2.03 -3.28
N GLY A 119 12.81 -1.11 -4.15
CA GLY A 119 13.49 -1.40 -5.41
C GLY A 119 12.55 -1.77 -6.58
N PHE A 120 11.28 -1.38 -6.50
CA PHE A 120 10.27 -1.60 -7.54
C PHE A 120 9.78 -0.29 -8.15
N ILE A 121 9.27 -0.34 -9.38
CA ILE A 121 8.64 0.81 -10.03
C ILE A 121 7.16 0.81 -9.67
N TYR A 122 6.61 1.93 -9.23
CA TYR A 122 5.17 2.02 -8.98
C TYR A 122 4.37 2.00 -10.29
N MET A 123 3.61 0.92 -10.52
CA MET A 123 2.79 0.73 -11.73
C MET A 123 1.30 0.48 -11.45
N CYS A 124 0.84 0.69 -10.20
CA CYS A 124 -0.59 0.54 -9.83
C CYS A 124 -1.49 1.69 -10.30
N SER A 125 -0.96 2.58 -11.15
CA SER A 125 -1.75 3.63 -11.78
C SER A 125 -2.52 3.06 -12.98
N PRO A 126 -3.81 3.41 -13.16
CA PRO A 126 -4.65 2.86 -14.23
C PRO A 126 -4.14 3.14 -15.65
N PHE A 127 -3.20 4.07 -15.82
CA PHE A 127 -2.67 4.43 -17.14
C PHE A 127 -1.83 3.35 -17.83
N PHE A 128 -1.34 2.34 -17.11
CA PHE A 128 -0.52 1.27 -17.71
C PHE A 128 -1.31 -0.01 -18.04
N PHE A 129 -2.61 -0.05 -17.76
CA PHE A 129 -3.52 -1.12 -18.16
C PHE A 129 -4.37 -0.71 -19.38
N PHE A 130 -3.79 0.06 -20.30
CA PHE A 130 -4.37 0.24 -21.63
C PHE A 130 -3.70 -0.73 -22.60
N GLU A 131 -4.59 -1.51 -23.21
CA GLU A 131 -4.45 -2.49 -24.29
C GLU A 131 -3.66 -2.00 -25.50
#